data_AF-A0A412L3M6-F1
#
_entry.id   AF-A0A412L3M6-F1
#
_cell.length_a   1.000
_cell.length_b   1.000
_cell.length_c   1.000
_cell.angle_alpha   90.00
_cell.angle_beta   90.00
_cell.angle_gamma   90.00
#
_symmetry.space_group_name_H-M   'P 1'
#
loop_
_entity.id
_entity.type
_entity.pdbx_description
1 polymer ?
#
loop_
_entity_poly.entity_id
_entity_poly.type
_entity_poly.pdbx_seq_one_letter_code
_entity_poly.pdbx_strand_id
1 'polypeptide(L)'
;MNGWKKMRKKKLAYNTISSLILQITTIICGFILPKLILSNFGSDVNGLVNSITQFLQIFAFLDMGVGAVFQSSLYKPLADNDLIKLSEIYVSGQKFFTRLAEILLGYVIILIVSYPFFANQDFEFIYTATLIAAMSISSFAQYYFGMSNGLFLTADQRGYIQYNTQIITLILNTVSSYFLIKIGASIHVVKLVTSFIYLARPLALKIYVNKNYSINKKNRIYWRTN
;
A
#
# COMPACT_ATOMS: atom_id res chain seq x y z
N MET A 1 -24.03 6.95 -29.10
CA MET A 1 -22.63 6.44 -29.05
C MET A 1 -21.58 7.46 -28.55
N ASN A 2 -21.85 8.78 -28.50
CA ASN A 2 -20.87 9.81 -28.13
C ASN A 2 -20.67 10.04 -26.61
N GLY A 3 -21.70 9.82 -25.79
CA GLY A 3 -21.64 10.05 -24.34
C GLY A 3 -20.67 9.12 -23.59
N TRP A 4 -20.68 7.83 -23.93
CA TRP A 4 -19.81 6.83 -23.31
C TRP A 4 -18.32 7.09 -23.57
N LYS A 5 -17.94 7.39 -24.82
CA LYS A 5 -16.57 7.78 -25.17
C LYS A 5 -16.13 9.06 -24.44
N LYS A 6 -17.02 10.06 -24.31
CA LYS A 6 -16.74 11.31 -23.59
C LYS A 6 -16.52 11.09 -22.08
N MET A 7 -17.36 10.27 -21.44
CA MET A 7 -17.19 9.89 -20.03
C MET A 7 -15.88 9.14 -19.79
N ARG A 8 -15.53 8.19 -20.68
CA ARG A 8 -14.28 7.43 -20.60
C ARG A 8 -13.05 8.35 -20.71
N LYS A 9 -13.05 9.28 -21.67
CA LYS A 9 -11.98 10.28 -21.81
C LYS A 9 -11.82 11.15 -20.55
N LYS A 10 -12.93 11.56 -19.92
CA LYS A 10 -12.90 12.37 -18.69
C LYS A 10 -12.30 11.59 -17.51
N LYS A 11 -12.70 10.34 -17.30
CA LYS A 11 -12.12 9.46 -16.25
C LYS A 11 -10.62 9.24 -16.47
N LEU A 12 -10.21 8.99 -17.72
CA LEU A 12 -8.82 8.80 -18.08
C LEU A 12 -8.00 10.07 -17.78
N ALA A 13 -8.50 11.26 -18.14
CA ALA A 13 -7.84 12.53 -17.82
C ALA A 13 -7.67 12.73 -16.30
N TYR A 14 -8.70 12.46 -15.49
CA TYR A 14 -8.57 12.52 -14.03
C TYR A 14 -7.55 11.53 -13.49
N ASN A 15 -7.52 10.31 -14.03
CA ASN A 15 -6.56 9.30 -13.64
C ASN A 15 -5.11 9.77 -13.92
N THR A 16 -4.85 10.28 -15.12
CA THR A 16 -3.53 10.79 -15.52
C THR A 16 -3.12 11.99 -14.65
N ILE A 17 -3.99 12.99 -14.48
CA ILE A 17 -3.69 14.19 -13.68
C ILE A 17 -3.42 13.81 -12.22
N SER A 18 -4.28 12.98 -11.60
CA SER A 18 -4.07 12.54 -10.23
C SER A 18 -2.77 11.74 -10.07
N SER A 19 -2.39 10.92 -11.06
CA SER A 19 -1.11 10.19 -11.01
C SER A 19 0.10 11.11 -11.09
N LEU A 20 0.04 12.17 -11.89
CA LEU A 20 1.10 13.18 -11.99
C LEU A 20 1.23 13.99 -10.68
N ILE A 21 0.10 14.42 -10.11
CA ILE A 21 0.09 15.12 -8.81
C ILE A 21 0.68 14.23 -7.71
N LEU A 22 0.32 12.94 -7.72
CA LEU A 22 0.88 11.97 -6.78
C LEU A 22 2.39 11.86 -6.93
N GLN A 23 2.92 11.81 -8.16
CA GLN A 23 4.36 11.73 -8.39
C GLN A 23 5.09 12.96 -7.82
N ILE A 24 4.57 14.17 -8.09
CA ILE A 24 5.13 15.43 -7.56
C ILE A 24 5.08 15.46 -6.03
N THR A 25 3.95 15.08 -5.44
CA THR A 25 3.78 15.06 -3.98
C THR A 25 4.74 14.05 -3.34
N THR A 26 4.90 12.87 -3.97
CA THR A 26 5.83 11.83 -3.53
C THR A 26 7.27 12.32 -3.54
N ILE A 27 7.69 13.03 -4.60
CA ILE A 27 9.02 13.61 -4.67
C ILE A 27 9.22 14.63 -3.53
N ILE A 28 8.30 15.60 -3.39
CA ILE A 28 8.42 16.67 -2.38
C ILE A 28 8.46 16.09 -0.97
N CYS A 29 7.50 15.24 -0.61
CA CYS A 29 7.44 14.62 0.73
C CYS A 29 8.61 13.65 0.96
N GLY A 30 9.06 12.97 -0.10
CA GLY A 30 10.20 12.07 -0.09
C GLY A 30 11.54 12.77 0.14
N PHE A 31 11.65 14.08 -0.13
CA PHE A 31 12.82 14.87 0.27
C PHE A 31 12.67 15.47 1.68
N ILE A 32 11.46 15.91 2.05
CA ILE A 32 11.22 16.55 3.35
C ILE A 32 11.44 15.57 4.51
N LEU A 33 10.84 14.38 4.45
CA LEU A 33 10.84 13.41 5.55
C LEU A 33 12.26 12.92 5.91
N PRO A 34 13.11 12.45 4.98
CA PRO A 34 14.47 12.05 5.30
C PRO A 34 15.30 13.21 5.88
N LYS A 35 15.13 14.43 5.36
CA LYS A 35 15.82 15.62 5.90
C LYS A 35 15.42 15.88 7.35
N LEU A 36 14.12 15.82 7.67
CA LEU A 36 13.62 16.00 9.04
C LEU A 36 14.14 14.91 9.98
N ILE A 37 14.16 13.65 9.54
CA ILE A 37 14.66 12.54 10.36
C ILE A 37 16.16 12.70 10.61
N LEU A 38 16.94 12.97 9.56
CA LEU A 38 18.39 13.15 9.65
C LEU A 38 18.76 14.31 10.58
N SER A 39 18.08 15.45 10.48
CA SER A 39 18.42 16.64 11.27
C SER A 39 18.07 16.52 12.75
N ASN A 40 17.13 15.65 13.14
CA ASN A 40 16.64 15.55 14.52
C ASN A 40 17.05 14.25 15.23
N PHE A 41 17.20 13.15 14.50
CA PHE A 41 17.55 11.84 15.08
C PHE A 41 18.96 11.36 14.67
N GLY A 42 19.66 12.10 13.80
CA GLY A 42 21.00 11.75 13.34
C GLY A 42 21.04 10.72 12.21
N SER A 43 22.25 10.42 11.75
CA SER A 43 22.52 9.51 10.63
C SER A 43 22.16 8.07 10.95
N ASP A 44 22.33 7.63 12.20
CA ASP A 44 22.21 6.22 12.56
C ASP A 44 20.73 5.80 12.57
N VAL A 45 19.87 6.60 13.19
CA VAL A 45 18.41 6.39 13.15
C VAL A 45 17.88 6.53 11.72
N ASN A 46 18.37 7.49 10.95
CA ASN A 46 17.98 7.62 9.54
C ASN A 46 18.41 6.38 8.72
N GLY A 47 19.62 5.88 8.95
CA GLY A 47 20.15 4.67 8.33
C GLY A 47 19.33 3.43 8.67
N LEU A 48 18.98 3.25 9.95
CA LEU A 48 18.09 2.20 10.44
C LEU A 48 16.72 2.25 9.75
N VAL A 49 16.05 3.41 9.77
CA VAL A 49 14.74 3.60 9.14
C VAL A 49 14.78 3.29 7.64
N ASN A 50 15.81 3.77 6.93
CA ASN A 50 15.95 3.53 5.50
C ASN A 50 16.21 2.05 5.20
N SER A 51 17.06 1.40 5.99
CA SER A 51 17.37 -0.04 5.85
C SER A 51 16.11 -0.89 6.06
N ILE A 52 15.36 -0.65 7.14
CA ILE A 52 14.07 -1.33 7.39
C ILE A 52 13.10 -1.10 6.22
N THR A 53 13.01 0.14 5.72
CA THR A 53 12.15 0.48 4.58
C THR A 53 12.51 -0.34 3.34
N GLN A 54 13.81 -0.45 3.03
CA GLN A 54 14.29 -1.23 1.88
C GLN A 54 13.99 -2.73 2.05
N PHE A 55 14.22 -3.31 3.23
CA PHE A 55 13.84 -4.70 3.50
C PHE A 55 12.35 -4.94 3.32
N LEU A 56 11.48 -4.02 3.78
CA LEU A 56 10.04 -4.14 3.56
C LEU A 56 9.65 -3.97 2.08
N GLN A 57 10.37 -3.16 1.30
CA GLN A 57 10.13 -2.97 -0.13
C GLN A 57 10.49 -4.22 -0.96
N ILE A 58 11.51 -4.98 -0.55
CA ILE A 58 11.88 -6.24 -1.22
C ILE A 58 10.71 -7.23 -1.20
N PHE A 59 9.86 -7.20 -0.17
CA PHE A 59 8.68 -8.06 -0.10
C PHE A 59 7.75 -7.90 -1.31
N ALA A 60 7.72 -6.73 -1.94
CA ALA A 60 6.90 -6.49 -3.14
C ALA A 60 7.29 -7.35 -4.34
N PHE A 61 8.50 -7.91 -4.38
CA PHE A 61 8.90 -8.82 -5.44
C PHE A 61 8.21 -10.20 -5.33
N LEU A 62 7.69 -10.59 -4.16
CA LEU A 62 7.01 -11.89 -3.96
C LEU A 62 5.68 -12.00 -4.70
N ASP A 63 5.08 -10.87 -5.08
CA ASP A 63 3.94 -10.84 -6.01
C ASP A 63 4.33 -11.48 -7.37
N MET A 64 5.59 -11.36 -7.79
CA MET A 64 6.11 -11.89 -9.06
C MET A 64 5.32 -11.44 -10.30
N GLY A 65 4.64 -10.29 -10.24
CA GLY A 65 3.87 -9.73 -11.35
C GLY A 65 2.42 -10.25 -11.44
N VAL A 66 1.99 -11.09 -10.51
CA VAL A 66 0.59 -11.50 -10.35
C VAL A 66 -0.35 -10.29 -10.24
N GLY A 67 0.08 -9.16 -9.67
CA GLY A 67 -0.71 -7.93 -9.65
C GLY A 67 -1.04 -7.38 -11.03
N ALA A 68 -0.11 -7.45 -11.99
CA ALA A 68 -0.35 -7.03 -13.37
C ALA A 68 -1.30 -8.01 -14.11
N VAL A 69 -1.15 -9.31 -13.86
CA VAL A 69 -2.04 -10.34 -14.40
C VAL A 69 -3.46 -10.18 -13.83
N PHE A 70 -3.58 -9.99 -12.52
CA PHE A 70 -4.84 -9.70 -11.85
C PHE A 70 -5.52 -8.48 -12.47
N GLN A 71 -4.82 -7.35 -12.58
CA GLN A 71 -5.38 -6.13 -13.15
C GLN A 71 -5.81 -6.30 -14.62
N SER A 72 -4.99 -6.95 -15.45
CA SER A 72 -5.30 -7.14 -16.88
C SER A 72 -6.48 -8.10 -17.11
N SER A 73 -6.60 -9.13 -16.26
CA SER A 73 -7.71 -10.08 -16.33
C SER A 73 -9.07 -9.45 -16.04
N LEU A 74 -9.11 -8.31 -15.31
CA LEU A 74 -10.33 -7.57 -15.01
C LEU A 74 -10.83 -6.70 -16.18
N TYR A 75 -9.98 -6.35 -17.15
CA TYR A 75 -10.37 -5.43 -18.23
C TYR A 75 -11.53 -5.95 -19.08
N LYS A 76 -11.49 -7.23 -19.46
CA LYS A 76 -12.55 -7.84 -20.29
C LYS A 76 -13.88 -7.98 -19.52
N PRO A 77 -13.92 -8.58 -18.31
CA PRO A 77 -15.14 -8.61 -17.50
C PRO A 77 -15.76 -7.23 -17.22
N LEU A 78 -14.92 -6.20 -17.00
CA LEU A 78 -15.41 -4.83 -16.81
C LEU A 78 -16.01 -4.24 -18.10
N ALA A 79 -15.42 -4.53 -19.26
CA ALA A 79 -15.95 -4.07 -20.55
C ALA A 79 -17.28 -4.75 -20.90
N ASP A 80 -17.39 -6.04 -20.58
CA ASP A 80 -18.55 -6.87 -20.90
C ASP A 80 -19.67 -6.79 -19.83
N ASN A 81 -19.42 -6.11 -18.70
CA ASN A 81 -20.28 -6.09 -17.50
C ASN A 81 -20.60 -7.48 -16.94
N ASP A 82 -19.68 -8.43 -17.08
CA ASP A 82 -19.82 -9.79 -16.55
C ASP A 82 -19.49 -9.81 -15.05
N LEU A 83 -20.50 -9.56 -14.23
CA LEU A 83 -20.37 -9.48 -12.76
C LEU A 83 -19.94 -10.80 -12.11
N ILE A 84 -20.28 -11.94 -12.72
CA ILE A 84 -19.93 -13.27 -12.17
C ILE A 84 -18.42 -13.45 -12.31
N LYS A 85 -17.91 -13.31 -13.54
CA LYS A 85 -16.48 -13.46 -13.82
C LYS A 85 -15.64 -12.39 -13.13
N LEU A 86 -16.15 -11.16 -13.04
CA LEU A 86 -15.53 -10.08 -12.28
C LEU A 86 -15.37 -10.46 -10.81
N SER A 87 -16.41 -11.03 -10.19
CA SER A 87 -16.39 -11.46 -8.80
C SER A 87 -15.42 -12.62 -8.57
N GLU A 88 -15.39 -13.61 -9.47
CA GLU A 88 -14.48 -14.76 -9.38
C GLU A 88 -13.01 -14.34 -9.44
N ILE A 89 -12.66 -13.48 -10.40
CA ILE A 89 -11.31 -12.94 -10.54
C ILE A 89 -10.95 -12.13 -9.30
N TYR A 90 -11.82 -11.19 -8.88
CA TYR A 90 -11.59 -10.35 -7.72
C TYR A 90 -11.36 -11.17 -6.44
N VAL A 91 -12.20 -12.16 -6.17
CA VAL A 91 -12.08 -13.03 -4.98
C VAL A 91 -10.79 -13.85 -5.02
N SER A 92 -10.42 -14.37 -6.19
CA SER A 92 -9.17 -15.12 -6.39
C SER A 92 -7.94 -14.24 -6.11
N GLY A 93 -7.90 -13.03 -6.68
CA GLY A 93 -6.82 -12.08 -6.43
C GLY A 93 -6.78 -11.61 -4.97
N GLN A 94 -7.93 -11.31 -4.36
CA GLN A 94 -8.00 -10.97 -2.94
C GLN A 94 -7.41 -12.10 -2.07
N LYS A 95 -7.74 -13.36 -2.37
CA LYS A 95 -7.18 -14.51 -1.66
C LYS A 95 -5.66 -14.57 -1.81
N PHE A 96 -5.14 -14.34 -3.01
CA PHE A 96 -3.69 -14.30 -3.27
C PHE A 96 -2.99 -13.21 -2.44
N PHE A 97 -3.47 -11.96 -2.47
CA PHE A 97 -2.86 -10.87 -1.71
C PHE A 97 -3.00 -11.04 -0.19
N THR A 98 -4.10 -11.64 0.28
CA THR A 98 -4.24 -12.00 1.70
C THR A 98 -3.24 -13.09 2.11
N ARG A 99 -2.95 -14.07 1.24
CA ARG A 99 -1.86 -15.04 1.50
C ARG A 99 -0.49 -14.36 1.54
N LEU A 100 -0.23 -13.39 0.66
CA LEU A 100 1.00 -12.59 0.76
C LEU A 100 1.07 -11.82 2.09
N ALA A 101 -0.03 -11.27 2.59
CA ALA A 101 -0.06 -10.62 3.90
C ALA A 101 0.28 -11.58 5.05
N GLU A 102 -0.17 -12.84 4.98
CA GLU A 102 0.19 -13.89 5.95
C GLU A 102 1.69 -14.22 5.88
N ILE A 103 2.23 -14.36 4.66
CA ILE A 103 3.67 -14.60 4.44
C ILE A 103 4.51 -13.42 4.94
N LEU A 104 4.01 -12.18 4.79
CA LEU A 104 4.67 -10.97 5.29
C LEU A 104 4.86 -11.02 6.81
N LEU A 105 3.91 -11.56 7.57
CA LEU A 105 4.06 -11.69 9.02
C LEU A 105 5.23 -12.60 9.38
N GLY A 106 5.36 -13.75 8.70
CA GLY A 106 6.52 -14.64 8.86
C GLY A 106 7.83 -13.96 8.45
N TYR A 107 7.82 -13.22 7.33
CA TYR A 107 8.96 -12.45 6.87
C TYR A 107 9.40 -11.37 7.87
N VAL A 108 8.46 -10.67 8.52
CA VAL A 108 8.75 -9.67 9.54
C VAL A 108 9.38 -10.29 10.78
N ILE A 109 8.93 -11.49 11.19
CA ILE A 109 9.55 -12.22 12.31
C ILE A 109 10.99 -12.59 11.96
N ILE A 110 11.22 -13.14 10.76
CA ILE A 110 12.57 -13.45 10.28
C ILE A 110 13.43 -12.18 10.27
N LEU A 111 12.90 -11.08 9.74
CA LEU A 111 13.60 -9.80 9.68
C LEU A 111 13.98 -9.32 11.09
N ILE A 112 13.07 -9.37 12.07
CA ILE A 112 13.36 -8.95 13.45
C ILE A 112 14.51 -9.77 14.05
N VAL A 113 14.51 -11.09 13.86
CA VAL A 113 15.54 -11.98 14.40
C VAL A 113 16.85 -11.83 13.63
N SER A 114 16.79 -11.66 12.31
CA SER A 114 17.98 -11.65 11.45
C SER A 114 18.66 -10.28 11.38
N TYR A 115 17.91 -9.18 11.57
CA TYR A 115 18.42 -7.81 11.40
C TYR A 115 19.68 -7.49 12.24
N PRO A 116 19.77 -7.86 13.53
CA PRO A 116 20.96 -7.61 14.35
C PRO A 116 22.25 -8.24 13.79
N PHE A 117 22.16 -9.31 12.99
CA PHE A 117 23.33 -9.96 12.42
C PHE A 117 23.91 -9.22 11.21
N PHE A 118 23.12 -8.34 10.58
CA PHE A 118 23.54 -7.57 9.40
C PHE A 118 23.76 -6.09 9.73
N ALA A 119 23.05 -5.57 10.74
CA ALA A 119 23.20 -4.21 11.19
C ALA A 119 24.27 -4.12 12.28
N ASN A 120 25.51 -3.81 11.88
CA ASN A 120 26.60 -3.43 12.78
C ASN A 120 26.34 -2.06 13.43
N GLN A 121 25.25 -1.91 14.19
CA GLN A 121 24.87 -0.62 14.79
C GLN A 121 24.51 -0.75 16.28
N ASP A 122 24.75 0.35 17.00
CA ASP A 122 24.62 0.55 18.45
C ASP A 122 23.21 0.42 19.04
N PHE A 123 22.23 -0.09 18.27
CA PHE A 123 20.84 -0.18 18.71
C PHE A 123 20.53 -1.53 19.34
N GLU A 124 19.93 -1.49 20.53
CA GLU A 124 19.44 -2.69 21.21
C GLU A 124 18.38 -3.43 20.39
N PHE A 125 18.30 -4.74 20.60
CA PHE A 125 17.35 -5.62 19.91
C PHE A 125 15.90 -5.11 20.01
N ILE A 126 15.44 -4.74 21.20
CA ILE A 126 14.05 -4.31 21.45
C ILE A 126 13.74 -3.01 20.68
N TYR A 127 14.68 -2.08 20.63
CA TYR A 127 14.55 -0.83 19.90
C TYR A 127 14.30 -1.09 18.42
N THR A 128 15.11 -1.95 17.82
CA THR A 128 15.01 -2.30 16.40
C THR A 128 13.76 -3.13 16.10
N ALA A 129 13.47 -4.14 16.94
CA ALA A 129 12.31 -5.02 16.77
C ALA A 129 10.98 -4.25 16.78
N THR A 130 10.81 -3.34 17.74
CA THR A 130 9.60 -2.52 17.86
C THR A 130 9.45 -1.55 16.69
N LEU A 131 10.55 -1.01 16.16
CA LEU A 131 10.53 -0.12 15.01
C LEU A 131 10.16 -0.87 13.71
N ILE A 132 10.73 -2.06 13.49
CA ILE A 132 10.37 -2.95 12.37
C ILE A 132 8.87 -3.29 12.45
N ALA A 133 8.41 -3.72 13.63
CA ALA A 133 7.02 -4.06 13.86
C ALA A 133 6.09 -2.89 13.52
N ALA A 134 6.38 -1.68 14.04
CA ALA A 134 5.59 -0.48 13.75
C ALA A 134 5.53 -0.17 12.24
N MET A 135 6.68 -0.22 11.54
CA MET A 135 6.72 0.09 10.10
C MET A 135 5.98 -0.94 9.25
N SER A 136 6.02 -2.22 9.65
CA SER A 136 5.40 -3.34 8.92
C SER A 136 3.86 -3.30 8.88
N ILE A 137 3.21 -2.64 9.85
CA ILE A 137 1.74 -2.54 9.94
C ILE A 137 1.14 -1.98 8.64
N SER A 138 1.77 -0.94 8.08
CA SER A 138 1.30 -0.30 6.85
C SER A 138 1.39 -1.23 5.64
N SER A 139 2.49 -1.97 5.51
CA SER A 139 2.70 -2.97 4.47
C SER A 139 1.68 -4.10 4.58
N PHE A 140 1.45 -4.62 5.80
CA PHE A 140 0.44 -5.66 6.03
C PHE A 140 -0.96 -5.18 5.63
N ALA A 141 -1.37 -4.00 6.08
CA ALA A 141 -2.67 -3.43 5.73
C ALA A 141 -2.83 -3.25 4.22
N GLN A 142 -1.75 -2.87 3.52
CA GLN A 142 -1.74 -2.72 2.07
C GLN A 142 -1.97 -4.06 1.35
N TYR A 143 -1.25 -5.14 1.71
CA TYR A 143 -1.47 -6.45 1.10
C TYR A 143 -2.84 -7.03 1.47
N TYR A 144 -3.21 -6.94 2.74
CA TYR A 144 -4.42 -7.59 3.24
C TYR A 144 -5.70 -6.90 2.76
N PHE A 145 -5.76 -5.56 2.80
CA PHE A 145 -6.97 -4.79 2.47
C PHE A 145 -6.85 -3.98 1.19
N GLY A 146 -5.66 -3.54 0.80
CA GLY A 146 -5.49 -2.47 -0.20
C GLY A 146 -5.27 -2.96 -1.62
N MET A 147 -4.45 -3.97 -1.81
CA MET A 147 -3.83 -4.25 -3.11
C MET A 147 -4.83 -4.66 -4.19
N SER A 148 -5.69 -5.64 -3.88
CA SER A 148 -6.82 -6.05 -4.74
C SER A 148 -7.74 -4.89 -5.10
N ASN A 149 -8.11 -4.06 -4.12
CA ASN A 149 -9.03 -2.93 -4.28
C ASN A 149 -8.42 -1.84 -5.15
N GLY A 150 -7.14 -1.54 -4.95
CA GLY A 150 -6.41 -0.56 -5.75
C GLY A 150 -6.27 -0.98 -7.21
N LEU A 151 -5.83 -2.22 -7.45
CA LEU A 151 -5.71 -2.78 -8.79
C LEU A 151 -7.06 -2.85 -9.50
N PHE A 152 -8.12 -3.23 -8.78
CA PHE A 152 -9.48 -3.24 -9.31
C PHE A 152 -9.97 -1.85 -9.72
N LEU A 153 -9.79 -0.84 -8.86
CA LEU A 153 -10.16 0.54 -9.19
C LEU A 153 -9.36 1.08 -10.37
N THR A 154 -8.08 0.72 -10.46
CA THR A 154 -7.25 1.08 -11.62
C THR A 154 -7.77 0.42 -12.89
N ALA A 155 -8.20 -0.86 -12.81
CA ALA A 155 -8.81 -1.57 -13.93
C ALA A 155 -10.12 -0.91 -14.41
N ASP A 156 -10.95 -0.39 -13.49
CA ASP A 156 -12.19 0.36 -13.80
C ASP A 156 -11.97 1.83 -14.17
N GLN A 157 -10.72 2.24 -14.44
CA GLN A 157 -10.36 3.64 -14.74
C GLN A 157 -10.74 4.63 -13.63
N ARG A 158 -10.82 4.15 -12.38
CA ARG A 158 -11.03 4.92 -11.16
C ARG A 158 -9.79 4.96 -10.26
N GLY A 159 -8.60 4.76 -10.84
CA GLY A 159 -7.32 4.84 -10.13
C GLY A 159 -7.09 6.19 -9.43
N TYR A 160 -7.73 7.27 -9.90
CA TYR A 160 -7.72 8.57 -9.21
C TYR A 160 -8.15 8.48 -7.74
N ILE A 161 -9.01 7.53 -7.35
CA ILE A 161 -9.40 7.30 -5.96
C ILE A 161 -8.19 6.83 -5.15
N GLN A 162 -7.47 5.83 -5.66
CA GLN A 162 -6.23 5.34 -5.05
C GLN A 162 -5.17 6.44 -4.96
N TYR A 163 -5.00 7.23 -6.02
CA TYR A 163 -4.01 8.30 -6.06
C TYR A 163 -4.34 9.42 -5.08
N ASN A 164 -5.60 9.87 -5.05
CA ASN A 164 -6.04 10.92 -4.15
C ASN A 164 -5.93 10.50 -2.68
N THR A 165 -6.34 9.27 -2.33
CA THR A 165 -6.14 8.76 -0.97
C THR A 165 -4.66 8.71 -0.61
N GLN A 166 -3.78 8.31 -1.53
CA GLN A 166 -2.34 8.30 -1.31
C GLN A 166 -1.79 9.71 -1.08
N ILE A 167 -2.16 10.69 -1.91
CA ILE A 167 -1.78 12.10 -1.75
C ILE A 167 -2.18 12.61 -0.36
N ILE A 168 -3.44 12.41 0.03
CA ILE A 168 -3.97 12.84 1.34
C ILE A 168 -3.14 12.23 2.46
N THR A 169 -2.93 10.91 2.44
CA THR A 169 -2.17 10.23 3.51
C THR A 169 -0.70 10.65 3.55
N LEU A 170 -0.10 10.93 2.39
CA LEU A 170 1.30 11.34 2.30
C LEU A 170 1.51 12.75 2.86
N ILE A 171 0.61 13.68 2.52
CA ILE A 171 0.61 15.04 3.09
C ILE A 171 0.35 14.97 4.59
N LEU A 172 -0.69 14.24 5.01
CA LEU A 172 -1.02 14.06 6.43
C LEU A 172 0.18 13.48 7.21
N ASN A 173 0.81 12.43 6.70
CA ASN A 173 2.00 11.84 7.32
C ASN A 173 3.15 12.83 7.43
N THR A 174 3.42 13.61 6.38
CA THR A 174 4.52 14.60 6.39
C THR A 174 4.26 15.69 7.42
N VAL A 175 3.04 16.22 7.47
CA VAL A 175 2.63 17.24 8.45
C VAL A 175 2.66 16.70 9.87
N SER A 176 2.07 15.52 10.11
CA SER A 176 2.10 14.86 11.43
C SER A 176 3.52 14.57 11.89
N SER A 177 4.38 14.06 11.01
CA SER A 177 5.78 13.79 11.33
C SER A 177 6.52 15.08 11.68
N TYR A 178 6.32 16.16 10.93
CA TYR A 178 6.92 17.46 11.24
C TYR A 178 6.54 17.95 12.64
N PHE A 179 5.24 17.92 12.98
CA PHE A 179 4.78 18.35 14.31
C PHE A 179 5.30 17.45 15.43
N LEU A 180 5.24 16.13 15.27
CA LEU A 180 5.74 15.16 16.26
C LEU A 180 7.22 15.34 16.54
N ILE A 181 8.03 15.52 15.49
CA ILE A 181 9.47 15.77 15.63
C ILE A 181 9.72 17.09 16.35
N LYS A 182 8.98 18.15 16.01
CA LYS A 182 9.14 19.47 16.63
C LYS A 182 8.83 19.47 18.13
N ILE A 183 7.89 18.63 18.59
CA ILE A 183 7.58 18.48 20.02
C ILE A 183 8.51 17.47 20.74
N GLY A 184 9.53 16.95 20.07
CA GLY A 184 10.51 16.04 20.66
C GLY A 184 10.05 14.58 20.76
N ALA A 185 9.06 14.15 19.97
CA ALA A 185 8.62 12.76 19.98
C ALA A 185 9.73 11.82 19.46
N SER A 186 9.79 10.60 20.00
CA SER A 186 10.74 9.59 19.54
C SER A 186 10.41 9.10 18.13
N ILE A 187 11.42 8.55 17.44
CA ILE A 187 11.22 7.97 16.10
C ILE A 187 10.18 6.84 16.10
N HIS A 188 10.09 6.07 17.19
CA HIS A 188 9.07 5.03 17.37
C HIS A 188 7.66 5.61 17.28
N VAL A 189 7.40 6.70 18.01
CA VAL A 189 6.08 7.37 17.98
C VAL A 189 5.81 7.91 16.58
N VAL A 190 6.79 8.54 15.94
CA VAL A 190 6.64 9.05 14.56
C VAL A 190 6.26 7.92 13.61
N LYS A 191 6.97 6.79 13.63
CA LYS A 191 6.70 5.66 12.72
C LYS A 191 5.42 4.89 13.06
N LEU A 192 5.04 4.83 14.33
CA LEU A 192 3.77 4.28 14.74
C LEU A 192 2.61 5.14 14.22
N VAL A 193 2.71 6.47 14.31
CA VAL A 193 1.71 7.37 13.73
C VAL A 193 1.69 7.28 12.19
N THR A 194 2.85 7.23 11.54
CA THR A 194 2.95 7.00 10.08
C THR A 194 2.21 5.73 9.66
N SER A 195 2.40 4.63 10.40
CA SER A 195 1.79 3.35 10.04
C SER A 195 0.27 3.37 10.21
N PHE A 196 -0.27 4.02 11.23
CA PHE A 196 -1.72 4.22 11.38
C PHE A 196 -2.30 5.13 10.29
N ILE A 197 -1.61 6.21 9.93
CA ILE A 197 -2.04 7.08 8.81
C ILE A 197 -2.11 6.28 7.52
N TYR A 198 -1.09 5.46 7.23
CA TYR A 198 -1.06 4.65 6.02
C TYR A 198 -1.99 3.44 6.06
N LEU A 199 -2.41 2.99 7.25
CA LEU A 199 -3.46 1.98 7.40
C LEU A 199 -4.84 2.49 6.97
N ALA A 200 -5.11 3.79 7.09
CA ALA A 200 -6.39 4.38 6.68
C ALA A 200 -6.64 4.23 5.16
N ARG A 201 -5.58 4.30 4.34
CA ARG A 201 -5.68 4.19 2.88
C ARG A 201 -6.29 2.88 2.39
N PRO A 202 -5.71 1.69 2.67
CA PRO A 202 -6.23 0.43 2.15
C PRO A 202 -7.63 0.12 2.70
N LEU A 203 -7.96 0.58 3.91
CA LEU A 203 -9.32 0.50 4.45
C LEU A 203 -10.31 1.38 3.67
N ALA A 204 -9.95 2.62 3.36
CA ALA A 204 -10.79 3.51 2.56
C ALA A 204 -11.09 2.92 1.18
N LEU A 205 -10.09 2.30 0.53
CA LEU A 205 -10.28 1.61 -0.75
C LEU A 205 -11.23 0.42 -0.62
N LYS A 206 -11.05 -0.42 0.41
CA LYS A 206 -11.94 -1.55 0.69
C LYS A 206 -13.39 -1.09 0.93
N ILE A 207 -13.59 -0.04 1.71
CA ILE A 207 -14.92 0.53 1.97
C ILE A 207 -15.53 1.05 0.67
N TYR A 208 -14.76 1.79 -0.13
CA TYR A 208 -15.24 2.32 -1.40
C TYR A 208 -15.68 1.21 -2.34
N VAL A 209 -14.87 0.17 -2.52
CA VAL A 209 -15.18 -0.95 -3.42
C VAL A 209 -16.42 -1.70 -2.93
N ASN A 210 -16.52 -2.01 -1.64
CA ASN A 210 -17.69 -2.71 -1.09
C ASN A 210 -18.99 -1.91 -1.23
N LYS A 211 -18.92 -0.58 -1.17
CA LYS A 211 -20.10 0.30 -1.29
C LYS A 211 -20.54 0.51 -2.73
N ASN A 212 -19.60 0.58 -3.68
CA ASN A 212 -19.89 0.94 -5.07
C ASN A 212 -20.00 -0.26 -6.02
N TYR A 213 -19.59 -1.47 -5.60
CA TYR A 213 -19.61 -2.66 -6.44
C TYR A 213 -20.25 -3.83 -5.72
N SER A 214 -21.21 -4.48 -6.39
CA SER A 214 -21.88 -5.70 -5.93
C SER A 214 -21.05 -6.94 -6.21
N ILE A 215 -19.85 -7.01 -5.61
CA ILE A 215 -18.97 -8.16 -5.75
C ILE A 215 -19.53 -9.32 -4.92
N ASN A 216 -19.91 -10.41 -5.58
CA ASN A 216 -20.38 -11.60 -4.88
C ASN A 216 -19.19 -12.36 -4.27
N LYS A 217 -18.94 -12.12 -2.97
CA LYS A 217 -17.87 -12.78 -2.21
C LYS A 217 -18.19 -14.23 -1.83
N LYS A 218 -19.38 -14.74 -2.17
CA LYS A 218 -19.89 -16.06 -1.76
C LYS A 218 -19.65 -17.17 -2.77
N ASN A 219 -19.06 -16.89 -3.93
CA ASN A 219 -18.69 -17.95 -4.88
C ASN A 219 -17.54 -18.79 -4.27
N ARG A 220 -17.91 -19.90 -3.62
CA ARG A 220 -17.00 -21.03 -3.39
C ARG A 220 -16.55 -21.52 -4.76
N ILE A 221 -15.30 -21.22 -5.12
CA ILE A 221 -14.64 -21.77 -6.29
C ILE A 221 -14.53 -23.29 -6.05
N TYR A 222 -15.48 -24.07 -6.59
CA TYR A 222 -15.30 -25.51 -6.73
C TYR A 222 -14.33 -25.70 -7.89
N TRP A 223 -13.11 -26.14 -7.58
CA TRP A 223 -12.22 -26.68 -8.60
C TRP A 223 -12.88 -27.95 -9.14
N ARG A 224 -13.56 -27.85 -10.28
CA ARG A 224 -13.87 -29.02 -11.09
C ARG A 224 -12.57 -29.39 -11.82
N THR A 225 -11.79 -30.26 -11.21
CA THR A 225 -10.87 -31.12 -11.92
C THR A 225 -11.72 -32.05 -12.80
N ASN A 226 -11.64 -31.85 -14.12
CA ASN A 226 -11.99 -32.88 -15.09
C ASN A 226 -10.83 -33.87 -15.20
#